data_AF-A0A1H4P999-F1
#
_entry.id   AF-A0A1H4P999-F1
#
_cell.length_a   1.000
_cell.length_b   1.000
_cell.length_c   1.000
_cell.angle_alpha   90.00
_cell.angle_beta   90.00
_cell.angle_gamma   90.00
#
_symmetry.space_group_name_H-M   'P 1'
#
loop_
_entity.id
_entity.type
_entity.pdbx_description
1 polymer ?
#
loop_
_entity_poly.entity_id
_entity_poly.type
_entity_poly.pdbx_seq_one_letter_code
_entity_poly.pdbx_strand_id
1 'polypeptide(L)'
;MRRTAIALLITGLALAGCSSTNAAPSPSSPAQRLADLDDGSHTVSQYQKALDTWGTRCTESTTTLAGYVYATVEDLRKNGINDESEYSALTHLRDSTPAGVKTKCEDVAAGYLALREGGKQ
;
A
#
# COMPACT_ATOMS: atom_id res chain seq x y z
N MET A 1 7.26 -62.56 -11.99
CA MET A 1 8.71 -62.83 -11.83
C MET A 1 9.49 -61.91 -12.76
N ARG A 2 10.67 -61.50 -12.30
CA ARG A 2 11.45 -60.31 -12.65
C ARG A 2 11.81 -60.19 -14.14
N ARG A 3 11.74 -58.96 -14.68
CA ARG A 3 12.62 -58.50 -15.76
C ARG A 3 13.11 -57.10 -15.40
N THR A 4 14.40 -57.03 -15.08
CA THR A 4 15.15 -55.80 -14.80
C THR A 4 16.30 -55.73 -15.81
N ALA A 5 16.47 -54.57 -16.46
CA ALA A 5 17.71 -54.01 -17.05
C ALA A 5 17.27 -52.76 -17.84
N ILE A 6 17.37 -51.53 -17.31
CA ILE A 6 18.54 -50.65 -17.15
C ILE A 6 19.25 -50.35 -18.47
N ALA A 7 19.07 -49.12 -18.98
CA ALA A 7 20.04 -48.45 -19.85
C ALA A 7 19.97 -46.92 -19.71
N LEU A 8 21.04 -46.39 -19.11
CA LEU A 8 21.70 -45.09 -19.28
C LEU A 8 20.87 -43.79 -19.28
N LEU A 9 20.93 -43.09 -18.14
CA LEU A 9 20.57 -41.68 -17.98
C LEU A 9 21.83 -40.79 -17.98
N ILE A 10 22.02 -40.13 -19.12
CA ILE A 10 22.18 -38.68 -19.30
C ILE A 10 23.13 -37.94 -18.34
N THR A 11 24.29 -37.60 -18.90
CA THR A 11 24.88 -36.26 -19.06
C THR A 11 24.98 -35.36 -17.82
N GLY A 12 26.23 -35.04 -17.48
CA GLY A 12 26.60 -34.22 -16.35
C GLY A 12 26.01 -32.81 -16.36
N LEU A 13 25.69 -32.34 -15.15
CA LEU A 13 25.52 -30.94 -14.82
C LEU A 13 26.51 -30.59 -13.71
N ALA A 14 27.47 -29.72 -14.05
CA ALA A 14 28.30 -29.02 -13.09
C ALA A 14 27.39 -28.08 -12.28
N LEU A 15 27.21 -28.35 -10.99
CA LEU A 15 26.59 -27.40 -10.06
C LEU A 15 27.66 -26.40 -9.64
N ALA A 16 27.79 -25.33 -10.42
CA ALA A 16 28.37 -24.08 -9.97
C ALA A 16 27.57 -23.59 -8.74
N GLY A 17 28.29 -23.19 -7.70
CA GLY A 17 27.72 -22.77 -6.42
C GLY A 17 26.66 -21.69 -6.59
N CYS A 18 25.44 -21.99 -6.18
CA CYS A 18 24.45 -20.97 -5.87
C CYS A 18 24.84 -20.38 -4.51
N SER A 19 25.58 -19.28 -4.52
CA SER A 19 25.66 -18.39 -3.37
C SER A 19 24.24 -17.89 -3.10
N SER A 20 23.58 -18.48 -2.10
CA SER A 20 22.37 -17.94 -1.52
C SER A 20 22.71 -16.61 -0.86
N THR A 21 22.70 -15.54 -1.66
CA THR A 21 22.58 -14.19 -1.12
C THR A 21 21.23 -14.12 -0.44
N ASN A 22 21.24 -14.11 0.89
CA ASN A 22 20.11 -13.71 1.71
C ASN A 22 19.80 -12.25 1.38
N ALA A 23 19.01 -12.02 0.34
CA ALA A 23 18.46 -10.71 0.05
C ALA A 23 17.48 -10.38 1.19
N ALA A 24 17.78 -9.34 1.96
CA ALA A 24 16.84 -8.79 2.91
C ALA A 24 15.53 -8.47 2.16
N PRO A 25 14.35 -8.75 2.76
CA PRO A 25 13.09 -8.35 2.15
C PRO A 25 13.12 -6.84 1.89
N SER A 26 12.85 -6.45 0.64
CA SER A 26 12.73 -5.04 0.30
C SER A 26 11.58 -4.44 1.11
N PRO A 27 11.73 -3.22 1.67
CA PRO A 27 10.61 -2.57 2.36
C PRO A 27 9.44 -2.46 1.38
N SER A 28 8.23 -2.83 1.84
CA SER A 28 7.02 -2.74 1.02
C SER A 28 6.80 -1.30 0.58
N SER A 29 6.29 -1.11 -0.65
CA SER A 29 5.97 0.23 -1.14
C SER A 29 4.83 0.85 -0.32
N PRO A 30 4.71 2.19 -0.29
CA PRO A 30 3.58 2.84 0.39
C PRO A 30 2.22 2.34 -0.10
N ALA A 31 2.06 2.12 -1.41
CA ALA A 31 0.85 1.56 -2.01
C ALA A 31 0.60 0.11 -1.59
N GLN A 32 1.65 -0.72 -1.51
CA GLN A 32 1.54 -2.10 -1.03
C GLN A 32 1.03 -2.12 0.41
N ARG A 33 1.61 -1.29 1.28
CA ARG A 33 1.23 -1.22 2.69
C ARG A 33 -0.25 -0.85 2.88
N LEU A 34 -0.77 0.10 2.11
CA LEU A 34 -2.20 0.45 2.19
C LEU A 34 -3.09 -0.68 1.64
N ALA A 35 -2.69 -1.34 0.56
CA ALA A 35 -3.44 -2.48 0.01
C ALA A 35 -3.51 -3.67 0.99
N ASP A 36 -2.42 -3.92 1.72
CA ASP A 36 -2.35 -4.98 2.74
C ASP A 36 -3.28 -4.71 3.94
N LEU A 37 -3.60 -3.43 4.22
CA LEU A 37 -4.47 -3.03 5.34
C LEU A 37 -5.98 -3.06 4.98
N ASP A 38 -6.31 -3.00 3.70
CA ASP A 38 -7.68 -2.98 3.16
C ASP A 38 -8.18 -4.38 2.77
N ASP A 39 -7.59 -5.42 3.38
CA ASP A 39 -7.89 -6.85 3.19
C ASP A 39 -7.94 -7.30 1.71
N GLY A 40 -7.17 -6.63 0.84
CA GLY A 40 -7.13 -6.92 -0.59
C GLY A 40 -8.37 -6.46 -1.38
N SER A 41 -9.21 -5.60 -0.80
CA SER A 41 -10.38 -5.03 -1.47
C SER A 41 -10.01 -4.20 -2.70
N HIS A 42 -8.81 -3.62 -2.71
CA HIS A 42 -8.24 -2.91 -3.84
C HIS A 42 -6.81 -3.36 -4.13
N THR A 43 -6.45 -3.33 -5.41
CA THR A 43 -5.11 -3.70 -5.87
C THR A 43 -4.08 -2.64 -5.53
N VAL A 44 -2.82 -3.06 -5.37
CA VAL A 44 -1.66 -2.18 -5.18
C VAL A 44 -1.58 -1.10 -6.26
N SER A 45 -1.92 -1.43 -7.52
CA SER A 45 -1.92 -0.47 -8.63
C SER A 45 -2.98 0.63 -8.46
N GLN A 46 -4.17 0.29 -7.92
CA GLN A 46 -5.19 1.30 -7.62
C GLN A 46 -4.72 2.26 -6.54
N TYR A 47 -4.08 1.76 -5.48
CA TYR A 47 -3.46 2.60 -4.45
C TYR A 47 -2.35 3.47 -5.00
N GLN A 48 -1.44 2.90 -5.80
CA GLN A 48 -0.33 3.63 -6.40
C GLN A 48 -0.85 4.78 -7.27
N LYS A 49 -1.83 4.52 -8.15
CA LYS A 49 -2.43 5.54 -9.00
C LYS A 49 -3.07 6.66 -8.18
N ALA A 50 -3.79 6.33 -7.11
CA ALA A 50 -4.45 7.31 -6.27
C ALA A 50 -3.44 8.15 -5.46
N LEU A 51 -2.40 7.51 -4.91
CA LEU A 51 -1.29 8.18 -4.21
C LEU A 51 -0.50 9.10 -5.14
N ASP A 52 -0.17 8.64 -6.36
CA ASP A 52 0.54 9.48 -7.34
C ASP A 52 -0.29 10.69 -7.72
N THR A 53 -1.60 10.49 -7.95
CA THR A 53 -2.53 11.57 -8.26
C THR A 53 -2.59 12.59 -7.13
N TRP A 54 -2.74 12.11 -5.88
CA TRP A 54 -2.77 12.99 -4.72
C TRP A 54 -1.43 13.72 -4.51
N GLY A 55 -0.32 13.01 -4.68
CA GLY A 55 1.04 13.54 -4.57
C GLY A 55 1.38 14.67 -5.54
N THR A 56 0.70 14.75 -6.70
CA THR A 56 0.83 15.93 -7.58
C THR A 56 0.31 17.22 -6.93
N ARG A 57 -0.60 17.11 -5.96
CA ARG A 57 -1.27 18.21 -5.26
C ARG A 57 -0.67 18.49 -3.87
N CYS A 58 0.24 17.64 -3.41
CA CYS A 58 0.84 17.74 -2.08
C CYS A 58 2.29 18.20 -2.13
N THR A 59 2.75 18.79 -1.04
CA THR A 59 4.17 19.12 -0.81
C THR A 59 4.98 17.92 -0.33
N GLU A 60 4.31 16.96 0.29
CA GLU A 60 4.87 15.81 0.97
C GLU A 60 5.18 14.65 0.02
N SER A 61 6.05 13.75 0.46
CA SER A 61 6.38 12.52 -0.27
C SER A 61 5.22 11.54 -0.28
N THR A 62 5.14 10.65 -1.27
CA THR A 62 4.13 9.57 -1.32
C THR A 62 4.16 8.65 -0.09
N THR A 63 5.33 8.43 0.51
CA THR A 63 5.46 7.70 1.79
C THR A 63 4.76 8.42 2.92
N THR A 64 4.95 9.74 3.03
CA THR A 64 4.29 10.58 4.04
C THR A 64 2.78 10.59 3.82
N LEU A 65 2.33 10.73 2.56
CA LEU A 65 0.91 10.72 2.21
C LEU A 65 0.22 9.41 2.59
N ALA A 66 0.86 8.26 2.31
CA ALA A 66 0.33 6.98 2.77
C ALA A 66 0.25 6.90 4.31
N GLY A 67 1.20 7.53 5.02
CA GLY A 67 1.14 7.70 6.46
C GLY A 67 -0.09 8.47 6.93
N TYR A 68 -0.46 9.56 6.24
CA TYR A 68 -1.68 10.30 6.56
C TYR A 68 -2.95 9.50 6.31
N VAL A 69 -3.01 8.70 5.23
CA VAL A 69 -4.15 7.79 4.98
C VAL A 69 -4.31 6.81 6.14
N TYR A 70 -3.22 6.12 6.50
CA TYR A 70 -3.23 5.16 7.60
C TYR A 70 -3.66 5.81 8.92
N ALA A 71 -3.07 6.95 9.27
CA ALA A 71 -3.39 7.67 10.51
C ALA A 71 -4.86 8.12 10.52
N THR A 72 -5.38 8.61 9.39
CA THR A 72 -6.78 9.02 9.26
C THR A 72 -7.73 7.86 9.55
N VAL A 73 -7.53 6.70 8.92
CA VAL A 73 -8.39 5.53 9.13
C VAL A 73 -8.28 5.01 10.56
N GLU A 74 -7.07 4.96 11.13
CA GLU A 74 -6.86 4.53 12.50
C GLU A 74 -7.60 5.45 13.51
N ASP A 75 -7.55 6.76 13.30
CA ASP A 75 -8.22 7.74 14.18
C ASP A 75 -9.75 7.62 14.09
N LEU A 76 -10.30 7.56 12.87
CA LEU A 76 -11.73 7.32 12.64
C LEU A 76 -12.21 6.05 13.35
N ARG A 77 -11.48 4.93 13.20
CA ARG A 77 -11.81 3.67 13.87
C ARG A 77 -11.78 3.80 15.39
N LYS A 78 -10.79 4.49 15.96
CA LYS A 78 -10.71 4.78 17.41
C LYS A 78 -11.90 5.60 17.91
N ASN A 79 -12.41 6.50 17.08
CA ASN A 79 -13.61 7.28 17.37
C ASN A 79 -14.92 6.55 17.01
N GLY A 80 -14.86 5.26 16.65
CA GLY A 80 -16.01 4.41 16.33
C GLY A 80 -16.65 4.70 14.97
N ILE A 81 -15.92 5.31 14.04
CA ILE A 81 -16.30 5.49 12.63
C ILE A 81 -15.63 4.35 11.85
N ASN A 82 -16.41 3.33 11.48
CA ASN A 82 -15.89 2.08 10.89
C ASN A 82 -16.30 1.88 9.41
N ASP A 83 -16.91 2.88 8.81
CA ASP A 83 -17.35 2.87 7.40
C ASP A 83 -16.26 3.37 6.44
N GLU A 84 -15.05 3.58 6.93
CA GLU A 84 -13.91 4.06 6.15
C GLU A 84 -12.84 2.97 5.99
N SER A 85 -12.42 2.75 4.75
CA SER A 85 -11.25 1.93 4.42
C SER A 85 -10.08 2.80 3.94
N GLU A 86 -8.90 2.22 3.83
CA GLU A 86 -7.70 2.89 3.39
C GLU A 86 -7.87 3.46 1.96
N TYR A 87 -8.62 2.77 1.09
CA TYR A 87 -8.87 3.25 -0.27
C TYR A 87 -9.87 4.40 -0.32
N SER A 88 -10.96 4.31 0.45
CA SER A 88 -11.94 5.38 0.53
C SER A 88 -11.34 6.63 1.17
N ALA A 89 -10.52 6.47 2.22
CA ALA A 89 -9.86 7.59 2.88
C ALA A 89 -8.89 8.29 1.91
N LEU A 90 -8.05 7.53 1.22
CA LEU A 90 -7.16 8.07 0.19
C LEU A 90 -7.93 8.83 -0.89
N THR A 91 -9.08 8.30 -1.32
CA THR A 91 -9.94 8.93 -2.31
C THR A 91 -10.54 10.24 -1.79
N HIS A 92 -11.09 10.26 -0.58
CA HIS A 92 -11.67 11.45 0.03
C HIS A 92 -10.62 12.53 0.29
N LEU A 93 -9.45 12.17 0.78
CA LEU A 93 -8.33 13.10 1.01
C LEU A 93 -7.85 13.71 -0.31
N ARG A 94 -7.70 12.89 -1.35
CA ARG A 94 -7.35 13.36 -2.70
C ARG A 94 -8.39 14.34 -3.23
N ASP A 95 -9.67 14.01 -3.14
CA ASP A 95 -10.75 14.80 -3.71
C ASP A 95 -11.02 16.09 -2.92
N SER A 96 -10.71 16.08 -1.62
CA SER A 96 -10.70 17.27 -0.76
C SER A 96 -9.48 18.17 -0.96
N THR A 97 -8.45 17.69 -1.66
CA THR A 97 -7.23 18.46 -1.94
C THR A 97 -7.39 19.21 -3.27
N PRO A 98 -7.39 20.56 -3.25
CA PRO A 98 -7.51 21.36 -4.46
C PRO A 98 -6.40 21.05 -5.48
N ALA A 99 -6.74 21.09 -6.77
CA ALA A 99 -5.75 21.03 -7.84
C ALA A 99 -5.09 22.42 -8.06
N GLY A 100 -3.93 22.43 -8.70
CA GLY A 100 -3.23 23.65 -9.12
C GLY A 100 -2.00 23.96 -8.28
N VAL A 101 -2.19 24.47 -7.07
CA VAL A 101 -1.08 24.78 -6.14
C VAL A 101 -0.89 23.64 -5.16
N LYS A 102 0.36 23.23 -4.95
CA LYS A 102 0.69 22.22 -3.93
C LYS A 102 0.35 22.74 -2.54
N THR A 103 -0.38 21.96 -1.77
CA THR A 103 -0.72 22.26 -0.38
C THR A 103 -0.03 21.29 0.58
N LYS A 104 -0.02 21.65 1.87
CA LYS A 104 0.25 20.69 2.93
C LYS A 104 -0.95 19.76 3.07
N CYS A 105 -0.77 18.50 2.70
CA CYS A 105 -1.84 17.52 2.73
C CYS A 105 -2.11 16.97 4.14
N GLU A 106 -1.23 17.28 5.10
CA GLU A 106 -1.52 17.14 6.53
C GLU A 106 -2.76 17.95 6.96
N ASP A 107 -2.86 19.20 6.54
CA ASP A 107 -3.99 20.09 6.91
C ASP A 107 -5.32 19.56 6.32
N VAL A 108 -5.25 18.94 5.13
CA VAL A 108 -6.41 18.29 4.51
C VAL A 108 -6.84 17.06 5.31
N ALA A 109 -5.90 16.24 5.76
CA ALA A 109 -6.20 15.09 6.61
C ALA A 109 -6.82 15.49 7.95
N ALA A 110 -6.25 16.51 8.61
CA ALA A 110 -6.80 17.06 9.84
C ALA A 110 -8.22 17.63 9.64
N GLY A 111 -8.44 18.38 8.56
CA GLY A 111 -9.76 18.92 8.22
C GLY A 111 -10.80 17.82 7.94
N TYR A 112 -10.40 16.76 7.24
CA TYR A 112 -11.26 15.62 6.97
C TYR A 112 -11.68 14.88 8.25
N LEU A 113 -10.74 14.62 9.17
CA LEU A 113 -11.02 14.02 10.47
C LEU A 113 -12.03 14.87 11.26
N ALA A 114 -11.77 16.17 11.39
CA ALA A 114 -12.65 17.09 12.11
C ALA A 114 -14.09 17.08 11.57
N LEU A 115 -14.28 17.00 10.24
CA LEU A 115 -15.60 16.91 9.62
C LEU A 115 -16.30 15.58 9.92
N ARG A 116 -15.58 14.46 9.82
CA ARG A 116 -16.15 13.12 10.06
C ARG A 116 -16.51 12.90 11.53
N GLU A 117 -15.69 13.40 12.43
CA GLU A 117 -15.90 13.25 13.89
C GLU A 117 -16.90 14.27 14.42
N GLY A 118 -16.88 15.50 13.91
CA GLY A 118 -17.84 16.55 14.29
C GLY A 118 -19.27 16.28 13.86
N GLY A 119 -19.47 15.44 12.82
CA GLY A 119 -20.78 14.98 12.35
C GLY A 119 -21.42 13.88 13.20
N LYS A 120 -20.75 13.38 14.24
CA LYS A 120 -21.29 12.37 15.18
C LYS A 120 -22.16 12.97 16.31
N GLN A 121 -22.50 14.25 16.23
CA GLN A 121 -23.33 14.93 17.25
C GLN A 121 -24.81 14.53 17.15
#